data_AF-A0A1Q6W8Q0-F1
#
_entry.id   AF-A0A1Q6W8Q0-F1
#
_cell.length_a   1.000
_cell.length_b   1.000
_cell.length_c   1.000
_cell.angle_alpha   90.00
_cell.angle_beta   90.00
_cell.angle_gamma   90.00
#
_symmetry.space_group_name_H-M   'P 1'
#
loop_
_entity.id
_entity.type
_entity.pdbx_description
1 polymer ?
#
loop_
_entity_poly.entity_id
_entity_poly.type
_entity_poly.pdbx_seq_one_letter_code
_entity_poly.pdbx_strand_id
1 'polypeptide(L)'
;MLFDFGGTLDAAGVPWKERIFHLYREEGVDVEAERFAPVFYRADDALVGTIPSTLSFRDTVHRLVAGVSSGLGVTDAAVGARVATRFIDQALDAVGAGTPVLAPSVPTSACTGSSP
;
A
#
# COMPACT_ATOMS: atom_id res chain seq x y z
N MET A 1 5.55 -15.69 -2.92
CA MET A 1 5.15 -14.41 -2.29
C MET A 1 6.23 -13.39 -2.62
N LEU A 2 6.12 -12.71 -3.76
CA LEU A 2 7.06 -11.65 -4.14
C LEU A 2 6.37 -10.33 -3.78
N PHE A 3 6.59 -9.88 -2.55
CA PHE A 3 6.21 -8.53 -2.15
C PHE A 3 7.35 -7.61 -2.55
N ASP A 4 7.14 -6.81 -3.60
CA ASP A 4 8.08 -5.76 -3.96
C ASP A 4 7.90 -4.59 -2.97
N PHE A 5 8.63 -4.65 -1.85
CA PHE A 5 8.70 -3.60 -0.84
C PHE A 5 9.58 -2.43 -1.34
N GLY A 6 9.23 -1.86 -2.51
CA GLY A 6 10.16 -0.98 -3.22
C GLY A 6 9.61 -0.04 -4.29
N GLY A 7 8.29 0.08 -4.49
CA GLY A 7 7.83 1.17 -5.38
C GLY A 7 6.37 1.22 -5.81
N THR A 8 5.65 0.08 -5.85
CA THR A 8 4.45 0.06 -6.72
C THR A 8 3.34 -0.91 -6.34
N LEU A 9 3.17 -1.24 -5.04
CA LEU A 9 1.98 -2.01 -4.64
C LEU A 9 0.75 -1.09 -4.47
N ASP A 10 0.16 -0.82 -5.64
CA ASP A 10 -1.25 -0.54 -5.91
C ASP A 10 -1.87 0.84 -5.68
N ALA A 11 -1.65 1.72 -6.65
CA ALA A 11 -2.68 2.46 -7.37
C ALA A 11 -2.01 3.05 -8.63
N ALA A 12 -2.29 2.54 -9.83
CA ALA A 12 -1.86 3.11 -11.12
C ALA A 12 -0.37 3.54 -11.27
N GLY A 13 0.57 2.98 -10.50
CA GLY A 13 1.99 3.35 -10.55
C GLY A 13 2.43 4.45 -9.57
N VAL A 14 1.56 4.92 -8.66
CA VAL A 14 1.88 6.00 -7.73
C VAL A 14 2.74 5.49 -6.55
N PRO A 15 3.90 6.10 -6.27
CA PRO A 15 4.76 5.73 -5.14
C PRO A 15 4.06 5.89 -3.79
N TRP A 16 4.36 4.99 -2.84
CA TRP A 16 3.82 5.04 -1.47
C TRP A 16 4.08 6.38 -0.77
N LYS A 17 5.27 6.96 -0.99
CA LYS A 17 5.63 8.29 -0.48
C LYS A 17 4.61 9.35 -0.87
N GLU A 18 4.21 9.38 -2.15
CA GLU A 18 3.28 10.38 -2.67
C GLU A 18 1.88 10.18 -2.11
N ARG A 19 1.42 8.93 -2.03
CA ARG A 19 0.13 8.59 -1.42
C ARG A 19 0.06 8.99 0.05
N ILE A 20 1.08 8.66 0.83
CA ILE A 20 1.15 8.98 2.26
C ILE A 20 1.28 10.50 2.45
N PHE A 21 2.05 11.20 1.61
CA PHE A 21 2.11 12.66 1.61
C PHE A 21 0.74 13.29 1.44
N HIS A 22 -0.03 12.86 0.43
CA HIS A 22 -1.38 13.36 0.19
C HIS A 22 -2.32 13.10 1.38
N LEU A 23 -2.28 11.91 1.98
CA LEU A 23 -3.08 11.61 3.16
C LEU A 23 -2.75 12.52 4.36
N TYR A 24 -1.48 12.86 4.59
CA TYR A 24 -1.12 13.83 5.64
C TYR A 24 -1.65 15.23 5.34
N ARG A 25 -1.63 15.67 4.07
CA ARG A 25 -2.20 16.95 3.64
C ARG A 25 -3.71 17.00 3.84
N GLU A 26 -4.42 15.92 3.52
CA GLU A 26 -5.86 15.77 3.75
C GLU A 26 -6.24 15.81 5.23
N GLU A 27 -5.36 15.33 6.11
CA GLU A 27 -5.50 15.43 7.56
C GLU A 27 -5.11 16.81 8.12
N GLY A 28 -4.78 17.77 7.27
CA GLY A 28 -4.46 19.15 7.65
C GLY A 28 -3.02 19.34 8.16
N VAL A 29 -2.12 18.38 7.93
CA VAL A 29 -0.70 18.56 8.26
C VAL A 29 -0.06 19.47 7.22
N ASP A 30 0.45 20.61 7.68
CA ASP A 30 1.13 21.56 6.82
C ASP A 30 2.61 21.17 6.64
N VAL A 31 2.88 20.44 5.56
CA VAL A 31 4.21 19.95 5.22
C VAL A 31 4.45 20.08 3.72
N GLU A 32 5.61 20.62 3.37
CA GLU A 32 6.08 20.71 1.99
C GLU A 32 6.71 19.40 1.53
N ALA A 33 6.62 19.10 0.23
CA ALA A 33 7.10 17.84 -0.34
C ALA A 33 8.62 17.63 -0.10
N GLU A 34 9.41 18.69 -0.16
CA GLU A 34 10.85 18.70 0.07
C GLU A 34 11.22 18.38 1.52
N ARG A 35 10.33 18.70 2.46
CA ARG A 35 10.49 18.35 3.89
C ARG A 35 9.97 16.95 4.19
N PHE A 36 8.90 16.55 3.50
CA PHE A 36 8.29 15.24 3.66
C PHE A 36 9.22 14.12 3.17
N ALA A 37 9.81 14.28 1.98
CA ALA A 37 10.56 13.19 1.35
C ALA A 37 11.73 12.65 2.19
N PRO A 38 12.63 13.49 2.77
CA PRO A 38 13.69 12.99 3.64
C PRO A 38 13.17 12.28 4.90
N VAL A 39 12.05 12.75 5.46
CA VAL A 39 11.41 12.13 6.63
C VAL A 39 10.85 10.75 6.27
N PHE A 40 10.20 10.65 5.11
CA PHE A 40 9.71 9.38 4.60
C PHE A 40 10.84 8.38 4.38
N TYR A 41 11.89 8.75 3.65
CA TYR A 41 13.00 7.83 3.38
C TYR A 41 13.70 7.38 4.66
N ARG A 42 13.88 8.26 5.64
CA ARG A 42 14.43 7.87 6.95
C ARG A 42 13.54 6.86 7.69
N ALA A 43 12.22 7.06 7.64
CA ALA A 43 11.27 6.14 8.28
C ALA A 43 11.23 4.78 7.57
N ASP A 44 11.32 4.77 6.24
CA ASP A 44 11.37 3.59 5.39
C ASP A 44 12.68 2.81 5.56
N ASP A 45 13.83 3.49 5.54
CA ASP A 45 15.15 2.90 5.79
C ASP A 45 15.23 2.24 7.19
N ALA A 46 14.53 2.78 8.19
CA ALA A 46 14.48 2.19 9.53
C ALA A 46 13.73 0.84 9.58
N LEU A 47 12.94 0.53 8.55
CA LEU A 47 12.28 -0.76 8.36
C LEU A 47 13.21 -1.79 7.73
N VAL A 48 14.22 -1.34 6.97
CA VAL A 48 15.20 -2.23 6.34
C VAL A 48 16.04 -2.93 7.41
N GLY A 49 16.07 -4.27 7.35
CA GLY A 49 16.82 -5.09 8.30
C GLY A 49 16.20 -5.23 9.70
N THR A 50 15.06 -4.58 9.97
CA THR A 50 14.36 -4.65 11.26
C THR A 50 13.03 -5.41 11.20
N ILE A 51 12.61 -5.82 10.00
CA ILE A 51 11.36 -6.54 9.75
C ILE A 51 11.61 -8.06 9.71
N PRO A 52 11.04 -8.85 10.65
CA PRO A 52 10.92 -10.29 10.49
C PRO A 52 10.09 -10.62 9.25
N SER A 53 10.41 -11.70 8.54
CA SER A 53 9.64 -12.17 7.37
C SER A 53 8.16 -12.50 7.67
N THR A 54 7.77 -12.47 8.94
CA THR A 54 6.41 -12.74 9.44
C THR A 54 5.59 -11.47 9.72
N LEU A 55 6.17 -10.28 9.60
CA LEU A 55 5.45 -9.04 9.90
C LEU A 55 4.39 -8.77 8.83
N SER A 56 3.16 -8.47 9.26
CA SER A 56 2.05 -8.27 8.33
C SER A 56 2.20 -6.95 7.59
N PHE A 57 1.65 -6.87 6.37
CA PHE A 57 1.56 -5.61 5.61
C PHE A 57 1.00 -4.46 6.47
N ARG A 58 -0.02 -4.77 7.29
CA ARG A 58 -0.66 -3.82 8.20
C ARG A 58 0.32 -3.25 9.21
N ASP A 59 1.10 -4.11 9.84
CA ASP A 59 2.10 -3.72 10.84
C ASP A 59 3.23 -2.89 10.22
N THR A 60 3.63 -3.21 8.98
CA THR A 60 4.62 -2.44 8.22
C THR A 60 4.13 -1.01 7.99
N VAL A 61 2.88 -0.84 7.53
CA VAL A 61 2.30 0.49 7.30
C VAL A 61 2.18 1.28 8.60
N HIS A 62 1.72 0.66 9.69
CA HIS A 62 1.62 1.34 10.99
C HIS A 62 2.99 1.81 11.48
N ARG A 63 4.03 0.98 11.33
CA ARG A 63 5.39 1.34 11.76
C ARG A 63 6.00 2.43 10.90
N LEU A 64 5.79 2.38 9.58
CA LEU A 64 6.20 3.42 8.65
C LEU A 64 5.56 4.76 9.00
N VAL A 65 4.23 4.78 9.12
CA VAL A 65 3.47 6.00 9.37
C VAL A 65 3.78 6.57 10.76
N ALA A 66 4.01 5.73 11.78
CA ALA A 66 4.49 6.18 13.08
C ALA A 66 5.86 6.87 13.00
N GLY A 67 6.80 6.30 12.22
CA GLY A 67 8.11 6.90 11.96
C GLY A 67 7.98 8.26 11.26
N VAL A 68 7.11 8.35 10.24
CA VAL A 68 6.83 9.61 9.53
C VAL A 68 6.18 10.64 10.46
N SER A 69 5.15 10.27 11.23
CA SER A 69 4.49 11.16 12.20
C SER A 69 5.50 11.73 13.20
N SER A 70 6.37 10.88 13.73
CA SER A 70 7.45 11.30 14.63
C SER A 70 8.44 12.24 13.96
N GLY A 71 8.83 11.98 12.71
CA GLY A 71 9.76 12.83 11.97
C GLY A 71 9.18 14.17 11.53
N LEU A 72 7.86 14.23 11.31
CA LEU A 72 7.12 15.46 11.02
C LEU A 72 6.76 16.27 12.27
N GLY A 73 6.90 15.69 13.47
CA GLY A 73 6.47 16.32 14.71
C GLY A 73 4.95 16.37 14.88
N VAL A 74 4.21 15.45 14.24
CA VAL A 74 2.76 15.33 14.41
C VAL A 74 2.48 14.81 15.82
N THR A 75 1.88 15.65 16.66
CA THR A 75 1.62 15.35 18.07
C THR A 75 0.31 14.58 18.29
N ASP A 76 -0.66 14.73 17.39
CA ASP A 76 -1.89 13.95 17.43
C ASP A 76 -1.67 12.55 16.84
N ALA A 77 -1.53 11.56 17.70
CA ALA A 77 -1.38 10.16 17.31
C ALA A 77 -2.56 9.63 16.47
N ALA A 78 -3.75 10.24 16.60
CA ALA A 78 -4.91 9.85 15.82
C ALA A 78 -4.76 10.22 14.34
N VAL A 79 -4.00 11.27 13.99
CA VAL A 79 -3.68 11.62 12.59
C VAL A 79 -2.90 10.47 11.95
N GLY A 80 -1.82 10.01 12.58
CA GLY A 80 -1.02 8.89 12.07
C GLY A 80 -1.86 7.61 11.92
N ALA A 81 -2.71 7.31 12.89
CA ALA A 81 -3.59 6.14 12.83
C ALA A 81 -4.61 6.21 11.67
N ARG A 82 -5.19 7.40 11.40
CA ARG A 82 -6.11 7.61 10.27
C ARG A 82 -5.40 7.51 8.93
N VAL A 83 -4.20 8.09 8.79
CA VAL A 83 -3.37 7.97 7.60
C VAL A 83 -3.05 6.50 7.31
N ALA A 84 -2.57 5.76 8.31
CA ALA A 84 -2.26 4.34 8.15
C ALA A 84 -3.49 3.53 7.72
N THR A 85 -4.63 3.74 8.39
CA THR A 85 -5.88 3.04 8.08
C THR A 85 -6.33 3.31 6.64
N ARG A 86 -6.39 4.57 6.23
CA ARG A 86 -6.78 4.93 4.85
C ARG A 86 -5.82 4.37 3.81
N PHE A 87 -4.52 4.39 4.08
CA PHE A 87 -3.53 3.81 3.17
C PHE A 87 -3.74 2.31 2.98
N ILE A 88 -3.96 1.58 4.08
CA ILE A 88 -4.24 0.14 4.06
C ILE A 88 -5.51 -0.15 3.26
N ASP A 89 -6.60 0.57 3.55
CA ASP A 89 -7.88 0.37 2.88
C ASP A 89 -7.75 0.60 1.37
N GLN A 90 -7.11 1.71 0.95
CA GLN A 90 -6.86 1.99 -0.46
C GLN A 90 -5.98 0.93 -1.13
N ALA A 91 -4.96 0.41 -0.45
CA ALA A 91 -4.10 -0.63 -1.00
C ALA A 91 -4.84 -1.97 -1.14
N LEU A 92 -5.71 -2.32 -0.19
CA LEU A 92 -6.50 -3.55 -0.25
C LEU A 92 -7.61 -3.48 -1.31
N ASP A 93 -8.29 -2.33 -1.41
CA ASP A 93 -9.33 -2.08 -2.44
C ASP A 93 -8.75 -2.22 -3.84
N ALA A 94 -7.55 -1.66 -4.04
CA ALA A 94 -6.92 -1.68 -5.33
C ALA A 94 -6.49 -3.12 -5.72
N VAL A 95 -6.02 -3.94 -4.76
CA VAL A 95 -5.69 -5.35 -5.00
C VAL A 95 -6.96 -6.15 -5.34
N GLY A 96 -8.06 -5.83 -4.65
CA GLY A 96 -9.38 -6.40 -4.95
C GLY A 96 -9.87 -6.04 -6.36
N ALA A 97 -9.63 -4.80 -6.80
CA ALA A 97 -9.99 -4.33 -8.14
C ALA A 97 -9.09 -4.89 -9.25
N GLY A 98 -7.81 -5.15 -8.94
CA GLY A 98 -6.81 -5.68 -9.86
C GLY A 98 -6.83 -7.19 -10.07
N THR A 99 -7.75 -7.93 -9.42
CA THR A 99 -7.90 -9.37 -9.60
C THR A 99 -8.88 -9.65 -10.74
N PRO A 100 -8.45 -9.96 -11.99
CA PRO A 100 -9.37 -10.54 -12.95
C PRO A 100 -9.79 -11.90 -12.39
N VAL A 101 -11.10 -12.09 -12.19
CA VAL A 101 -11.69 -13.40 -11.97
C VAL A 101 -11.17 -14.32 -13.08
N LEU A 102 -10.26 -15.23 -12.73
CA LEU A 102 -9.96 -16.38 -13.55
C LEU A 102 -11.21 -17.27 -13.48
N ALA A 103 -12.18 -16.98 -14.34
CA ALA A 103 -13.25 -17.91 -14.61
C ALA A 103 -12.60 -19.18 -15.19
N PRO A 104 -12.81 -20.38 -14.61
CA PRO A 104 -12.37 -21.60 -15.27
C PRO A 104 -13.13 -21.70 -16.59
N SER A 105 -12.40 -21.66 -17.70
CA SER A 105 -12.93 -21.95 -19.03
C SER A 105 -13.61 -23.30 -18.99
N VAL A 106 -14.94 -23.30 -19.02
CA VAL A 106 -15.74 -24.51 -19.19
C VAL A 106 -15.34 -25.12 -20.54
N PRO A 107 -14.86 -26.38 -20.59
CA PRO A 107 -14.64 -27.03 -21.88
C PRO A 107 -16.01 -27.30 -22.50
N THR A 108 -16.33 -26.56 -23.57
CA THR A 108 -17.46 -26.89 -24.45
C THR A 108 -17.18 -28.25 -25.08
N SER A 109 -17.72 -29.31 -24.47
CA SER A 109 -17.90 -30.60 -25.16
C SER A 109 -18.95 -30.41 -26.25
N ALA A 110 -18.51 -30.32 -27.49
CA ALA A 110 -19.37 -30.53 -28.65
C ALA A 110 -19.35 -32.02 -29.01
N CYS A 111 -20.31 -32.77 -28.46
CA CYS A 111 -20.76 -34.03 -29.04
C CYS A 111 -21.70 -33.72 -30.21
N THR A 112 -21.26 -33.99 -31.44
CA THR A 112 -22.10 -34.26 -32.62
C THR A 112 -21.13 -34.83 -33.67
N GLY A 113 -21.19 -36.07 -34.13
CA GLY A 113 -22.37 -36.91 -34.37
C GLY A 113 -22.72 -36.87 -35.86
N SER A 114 -22.39 -37.96 -36.56
CA SER A 114 -22.97 -38.44 -37.83
C SER A 114 -22.36 -38.00 -39.17
N SER A 115 -21.59 -38.93 -39.74
CA SER A 115 -21.56 -39.27 -41.17
C SER A 115 -22.96 -39.68 -41.68
N PRO A 116 -23.19 -39.53 -42.98
CA PRO A 116 -23.28 -40.74 -43.80
C PRO A 116 -22.28 -40.76 -44.97
#